data_AF-A0A2M7EAY6-F1
#
_entry.id   AF-A0A2M7EAY6-F1
#
_cell.length_a   1.000
_cell.length_b   1.000
_cell.length_c   1.000
_cell.angle_alpha   90.00
_cell.angle_beta   90.00
_cell.angle_gamma   90.00
#
_symmetry.space_group_name_H-M   'P 1'
#
loop_
_entity.id
_entity.type
_entity.pdbx_description
1 polymer ?
#
loop_
_entity_poly.entity_id
_entity_poly.type
_entity_poly.pdbx_seq_one_letter_code
_entity_poly.pdbx_strand_id
1 'polypeptide(L)'
;MSEEIGKKKRLLFWGMFLALIIGIFTSLWLVLKLSYTYGGANLNSWYFVGGPKAPWLYTADKILHPSSPNGLGWLSKGIGAIVMFGLMFMRNRFLWWPLHPIGFAVGSVWLMSSLWFSIFLAWLLKRMILRYGGPKIYKNSIPFFLGLILGQYTCAGVWFVIDYFTKMTGNQVFWI
;
A
#
# COMPACT_ATOMS: atom_id res chain seq x y z
N MET A 1 18.28 -34.82 -6.81
CA MET A 1 17.99 -33.76 -5.82
C MET A 1 17.67 -32.40 -6.45
N SER A 2 18.39 -31.91 -7.47
CA SER A 2 18.09 -30.63 -8.16
C SER A 2 16.73 -30.61 -8.91
N GLU A 3 16.34 -31.73 -9.55
CA GLU A 3 15.06 -31.81 -10.30
C GLU A 3 13.80 -31.83 -9.43
N GLU A 4 13.84 -32.45 -8.25
CA GLU A 4 12.70 -32.44 -7.31
C GLU A 4 12.42 -31.03 -6.79
N ILE A 5 13.47 -30.23 -6.57
CA ILE A 5 13.35 -28.83 -6.16
C ILE A 5 12.71 -28.01 -7.29
N GLY A 6 13.02 -28.30 -8.56
CA GLY A 6 12.42 -27.66 -9.73
C GLY A 6 10.91 -27.97 -9.90
N LYS A 7 10.52 -29.25 -9.80
CA LYS A 7 9.10 -29.65 -9.88
C LYS A 7 8.27 -29.08 -8.74
N LYS A 8 8.78 -29.11 -7.50
CA LYS A 8 8.10 -28.51 -6.34
C LYS A 8 7.94 -26.99 -6.48
N LYS A 9 8.92 -26.28 -7.05
CA LYS A 9 8.81 -24.84 -7.35
C LYS A 9 7.72 -24.54 -8.38
N ARG A 10 7.58 -25.35 -9.43
CA ARG A 10 6.53 -25.18 -10.45
C ARG A 10 5.14 -25.45 -9.88
N LEU A 11 4.99 -26.47 -9.05
CA LEU A 11 3.74 -26.75 -8.33
C LEU A 11 3.37 -25.63 -7.35
N LEU A 12 4.33 -25.13 -6.57
CA LEU A 12 4.13 -23.99 -5.67
C LEU A 12 3.70 -22.74 -6.45
N PHE A 13 4.36 -22.46 -7.57
CA PHE A 13 3.99 -21.34 -8.44
C PHE A 13 2.55 -21.44 -8.93
N TRP A 14 2.14 -22.60 -9.47
CA TRP A 14 0.76 -22.80 -9.92
C TRP A 14 -0.25 -22.77 -8.78
N GLY A 15 0.10 -23.30 -7.61
CA GLY A 15 -0.73 -23.20 -6.41
C GLY A 15 -0.97 -21.76 -5.97
N MET A 16 0.09 -20.94 -5.91
CA MET A 16 -0.02 -19.51 -5.61
C MET A 16 -0.81 -18.76 -6.68
N PHE A 17 -0.60 -19.09 -7.95
CA PHE A 17 -1.32 -18.48 -9.07
C PHE A 17 -2.82 -18.78 -9.02
N LEU A 18 -3.19 -20.04 -8.82
CA LEU A 18 -4.59 -20.45 -8.67
C LEU A 18 -5.24 -19.80 -7.45
N ALA A 19 -4.55 -19.77 -6.31
CA ALA A 19 -5.06 -19.10 -5.11
C ALA A 19 -5.34 -17.61 -5.35
N LEU A 20 -4.45 -16.92 -6.08
CA LEU A 20 -4.62 -15.53 -6.47
C LEU A 20 -5.84 -15.34 -7.37
N ILE A 21 -5.97 -16.18 -8.41
CA ILE A 21 -7.09 -16.11 -9.34
C ILE A 21 -8.43 -16.35 -8.62
N ILE A 22 -8.52 -17.42 -7.83
CA ILE A 22 -9.70 -17.73 -7.04
C ILE A 22 -10.04 -16.56 -6.12
N GLY A 23 -9.04 -16.01 -5.40
CA GLY A 23 -9.21 -14.87 -4.51
C GLY A 23 -9.80 -13.64 -5.20
N ILE A 24 -9.32 -13.31 -6.41
CA ILE A 24 -9.87 -12.19 -7.21
C ILE A 24 -11.33 -12.46 -7.56
N PHE A 25 -11.64 -13.62 -8.12
CA PHE A 25 -13.00 -13.93 -8.55
C PHE A 25 -13.98 -14.00 -7.37
N THR A 26 -13.59 -14.61 -6.25
CA THR A 26 -14.41 -14.65 -5.04
C THR A 26 -14.62 -13.26 -4.46
N SER A 27 -13.58 -12.42 -4.44
CA SER A 27 -13.67 -11.05 -3.95
C SER A 27 -14.64 -10.22 -4.78
N LEU A 28 -14.50 -10.26 -6.11
CA LEU A 28 -15.39 -9.56 -7.04
C LEU A 28 -16.85 -10.00 -6.88
N TRP A 29 -17.08 -11.32 -6.82
CA TRP A 29 -18.41 -11.87 -6.67
C TRP A 29 -19.06 -11.48 -5.34
N LEU A 30 -18.32 -11.56 -4.23
CA LEU A 30 -18.80 -11.17 -2.90
C LEU A 30 -19.11 -9.68 -2.84
N VAL A 31 -18.22 -8.84 -3.35
CA VAL A 31 -18.42 -7.39 -3.43
C VAL A 31 -19.72 -7.07 -4.18
N LEU A 32 -19.91 -7.63 -5.38
CA LEU A 32 -21.12 -7.40 -6.18
C LEU A 32 -22.39 -7.88 -5.47
N LYS A 33 -22.35 -9.08 -4.88
CA LYS A 33 -23.49 -9.64 -4.13
C LYS A 33 -23.88 -8.77 -2.94
N LEU A 34 -22.88 -8.33 -2.15
CA LEU A 34 -23.11 -7.48 -0.99
C LEU A 34 -23.61 -6.09 -1.42
N SER A 35 -23.04 -5.51 -2.46
CA SER A 35 -23.49 -4.22 -2.99
C SER A 35 -24.91 -4.27 -3.53
N TYR A 36 -25.32 -5.38 -4.14
CA TYR A 36 -26.69 -5.56 -4.62
C TYR A 36 -27.69 -5.79 -3.49
N THR A 37 -27.29 -6.52 -2.44
CA THR A 37 -28.18 -6.89 -1.33
C THR A 37 -28.38 -5.75 -0.33
N TYR A 38 -27.30 -5.08 0.06
CA TYR A 38 -27.32 -4.05 1.12
C TYR A 38 -27.27 -2.62 0.56
N GLY A 39 -27.10 -2.47 -0.75
CA GLY A 39 -26.83 -1.19 -1.40
C GLY A 39 -25.37 -0.80 -1.24
N GLY A 40 -24.66 -0.59 -2.36
CA GLY A 40 -23.24 -0.23 -2.38
C GLY A 40 -22.89 0.95 -1.47
N ALA A 41 -23.77 1.95 -1.39
CA ALA A 41 -23.59 3.14 -0.56
C ALA A 41 -23.63 2.87 0.96
N ASN A 42 -24.25 1.76 1.40
CA ASN A 42 -24.33 1.37 2.81
C ASN A 42 -23.13 0.49 3.25
N LEU A 43 -22.26 0.11 2.32
CA LEU A 43 -20.99 -0.57 2.62
C LEU A 43 -19.93 0.47 3.01
N ASN A 44 -18.65 0.17 2.78
CA ASN A 44 -17.57 1.11 3.08
C ASN A 44 -17.71 2.40 2.25
N SER A 45 -17.88 3.52 2.95
CA SER A 45 -18.10 4.84 2.35
C SER A 45 -16.94 5.27 1.44
N TRP A 46 -15.69 4.96 1.78
CA TRP A 46 -14.54 5.32 0.94
C TRP A 46 -14.57 4.58 -0.41
N TYR A 47 -14.80 3.27 -0.42
CA TYR A 47 -14.77 2.49 -1.66
C TYR A 47 -15.96 2.73 -2.59
N PHE A 48 -17.17 2.92 -2.04
CA PHE A 48 -18.39 3.00 -2.85
C PHE A 48 -18.91 4.42 -3.07
N VAL A 49 -18.51 5.38 -2.23
CA VAL A 49 -19.03 6.75 -2.28
C VAL A 49 -17.91 7.76 -2.47
N GLY A 50 -16.97 7.85 -1.53
CA GLY A 50 -15.91 8.85 -1.50
C GLY A 50 -14.97 8.77 -2.70
N GLY A 51 -14.35 7.62 -2.91
CA GLY A 51 -13.37 7.40 -3.98
C GLY A 51 -13.92 7.65 -5.38
N PRO A 52 -15.05 7.03 -5.78
CA PRO A 52 -15.64 7.23 -7.11
C PRO A 52 -16.16 8.65 -7.33
N LYS A 53 -16.71 9.31 -6.31
CA LYS A 53 -17.27 10.66 -6.43
C LYS A 53 -16.23 11.76 -6.30
N ALA A 54 -15.10 11.53 -5.64
CA ALA A 54 -14.11 12.57 -5.35
C ALA A 54 -13.62 13.33 -6.60
N PRO A 55 -13.28 12.68 -7.73
CA PRO A 55 -12.89 13.41 -8.94
C PRO A 55 -14.04 14.25 -9.50
N TRP A 56 -15.25 13.70 -9.54
CA TRP A 56 -16.43 14.39 -10.06
C TRP A 56 -16.83 15.59 -9.21
N LEU A 57 -16.84 15.44 -7.88
CA LEU A 57 -17.13 16.51 -6.94
C LEU A 57 -16.07 17.61 -7.04
N TYR A 58 -14.79 17.24 -7.15
CA TYR A 58 -13.71 18.19 -7.34
C TYR A 58 -13.87 18.98 -8.64
N THR A 59 -14.17 18.32 -9.76
CA THR A 59 -14.39 18.99 -11.05
C THR A 59 -15.64 19.87 -11.03
N ALA A 60 -16.75 19.37 -10.50
CA ALA A 60 -18.00 20.12 -10.39
C ALA A 60 -17.83 21.38 -9.52
N ASP A 61 -17.14 21.25 -8.38
CA ASP A 61 -16.82 22.39 -7.51
C ASP A 61 -15.99 23.45 -8.24
N LYS A 62 -14.97 23.04 -9.00
CA LYS A 62 -14.14 23.96 -9.78
C LYS A 62 -14.88 24.66 -10.92
N ILE A 63 -15.94 24.04 -11.45
CA ILE A 63 -16.79 24.64 -12.49
C ILE A 63 -17.80 25.62 -11.87
N LEU A 64 -18.44 25.23 -10.77
CA LEU A 64 -19.49 26.02 -10.11
C LEU A 64 -18.90 27.19 -9.30
N HIS A 65 -17.70 27.04 -8.75
CA HIS A 65 -16.99 28.05 -7.97
C HIS A 65 -15.63 28.37 -8.63
N PRO A 66 -15.61 29.09 -9.77
CA PRO A 66 -14.37 29.47 -10.42
C PRO A 66 -13.57 30.40 -9.51
N SER A 67 -12.45 29.90 -9.00
CA SER A 67 -11.51 30.67 -8.20
C SER A 67 -10.58 31.50 -9.09
N SER A 68 -10.30 32.74 -8.70
CA SER A 68 -9.23 33.53 -9.32
C SER A 68 -7.86 32.83 -9.17
N PRO A 69 -6.87 33.15 -10.03
CA PRO A 69 -5.55 32.56 -9.93
C PRO A 69 -4.95 32.76 -8.54
N ASN A 70 -4.79 31.68 -7.78
CA ASN A 70 -4.14 31.73 -6.48
C ASN A 70 -2.62 31.89 -6.67
N GLY A 71 -2.15 33.14 -6.69
CA GLY A 71 -0.73 33.46 -6.88
C GLY A 71 0.17 32.80 -5.85
N LEU A 72 -0.29 32.67 -4.61
CA LEU A 72 0.45 31.97 -3.54
C LEU A 72 0.57 30.47 -3.84
N GLY A 73 -0.51 29.86 -4.33
CA GLY A 73 -0.51 28.45 -4.75
C GLY A 73 0.43 28.18 -5.92
N TRP A 74 0.51 29.09 -6.90
CA TRP A 74 1.48 29.01 -7.99
C TRP A 74 2.91 29.18 -7.51
N LEU A 75 3.17 30.09 -6.57
CA LEU A 75 4.48 30.25 -5.95
C LEU A 75 4.92 28.98 -5.23
N SER A 76 4.05 28.36 -4.41
CA SER A 76 4.36 27.10 -3.73
C SER A 76 4.66 25.96 -4.72
N LYS A 77 3.92 25.88 -5.83
CA LYS A 77 4.21 24.91 -6.91
C LYS A 77 5.56 25.17 -7.56
N GLY A 78 5.90 26.43 -7.83
CA GLY A 78 7.20 26.82 -8.37
C GLY A 78 8.35 26.45 -7.45
N ILE A 79 8.22 26.74 -6.15
CA ILE A 79 9.20 26.34 -5.12
C ILE A 79 9.35 24.82 -5.10
N GLY A 80 8.24 24.08 -5.08
CA GLY A 80 8.27 22.61 -5.12
C GLY A 80 8.96 22.06 -6.36
N ALA A 81 8.73 22.68 -7.53
CA ALA A 81 9.38 22.30 -8.78
C ALA A 81 10.89 22.56 -8.75
N ILE A 82 11.32 23.72 -8.24
CA ILE A 82 12.75 24.06 -8.10
C ILE A 82 13.45 23.08 -7.14
N VAL A 83 12.82 22.78 -5.99
CA VAL A 83 13.37 21.81 -5.02
C VAL A 83 13.49 20.43 -5.64
N MET A 84 12.45 19.95 -6.34
CA MET A 84 12.47 18.65 -7.00
C MET A 84 13.55 18.59 -8.09
N PHE A 85 13.65 19.64 -8.91
CA PHE A 85 14.69 19.74 -9.94
C PHE A 85 16.09 19.73 -9.33
N GLY A 86 16.31 20.49 -8.24
CA GLY A 86 17.56 20.49 -7.50
C GLY A 86 17.92 19.10 -6.96
N LEU A 87 16.96 18.39 -6.35
CA LEU A 87 17.17 17.02 -5.86
C LEU A 87 17.51 16.04 -6.99
N MET A 88 16.82 16.13 -8.13
CA MET A 88 17.13 15.30 -9.30
C MET A 88 18.51 15.61 -9.87
N PHE A 89 18.85 16.89 -10.02
CA PHE A 89 20.13 17.33 -10.57
C PHE A 89 21.29 16.92 -9.68
N MET A 90 21.19 17.14 -8.36
CA MET A 90 22.20 16.72 -7.39
C MET A 90 22.38 15.20 -7.40
N ARG A 91 21.30 14.43 -7.47
CA ARG A 91 21.38 12.96 -7.55
C ARG A 91 22.02 12.46 -8.84
N ASN A 92 21.77 13.13 -9.98
CA ASN A 92 22.40 12.78 -11.25
C ASN A 92 23.89 13.14 -11.29
N ARG A 93 24.28 14.23 -10.63
CA ARG A 93 25.69 14.69 -10.61
C ARG A 93 26.53 14.02 -9.52
N PHE A 94 25.94 13.73 -8.36
CA PHE A 94 26.63 13.20 -7.19
C PHE A 94 26.07 11.83 -6.81
N LEU A 95 26.79 10.77 -7.16
CA LEU A 95 26.45 9.37 -6.81
C LEU A 95 26.37 9.11 -5.30
N TRP A 96 27.00 9.98 -4.50
CA TRP A 96 27.05 9.89 -3.03
C TRP A 96 25.93 10.68 -2.32
N TRP A 97 25.04 11.33 -3.06
CA TRP A 97 24.01 12.19 -2.47
C TRP A 97 22.97 11.37 -1.68
N PRO A 98 22.75 11.66 -0.38
CA PRO A 98 21.93 10.82 0.49
C PRO A 98 20.42 11.05 0.35
N LEU A 99 20.01 12.20 -0.21
CA LEU A 99 18.58 12.57 -0.30
C LEU A 99 17.97 12.09 -1.61
N HIS A 100 16.98 11.21 -1.48
CA HIS A 100 16.29 10.62 -2.63
C HIS A 100 15.02 11.43 -3.00
N PRO A 101 14.83 11.84 -4.27
CA PRO A 101 13.68 12.64 -4.70
C PRO A 101 12.31 11.95 -4.50
N ILE A 102 12.29 10.62 -4.42
CA ILE A 102 11.07 9.85 -4.10
C ILE A 102 10.46 10.25 -2.76
N GLY A 103 11.29 10.53 -1.74
CA GLY A 103 10.76 10.95 -0.43
C GLY A 103 9.97 12.26 -0.53
N PHE A 104 10.47 13.20 -1.33
CA PHE A 104 9.79 14.46 -1.59
C PHE A 104 8.50 14.29 -2.39
N ALA A 105 8.50 13.42 -3.41
CA ALA A 105 7.33 13.15 -4.25
C ALA A 105 6.20 12.42 -3.52
N VAL A 106 6.54 11.46 -2.65
CA VAL A 106 5.56 10.62 -1.94
C VAL A 106 5.13 11.24 -0.60
N GLY A 107 5.89 12.21 -0.07
CA GLY A 107 5.64 12.86 1.21
C GLY A 107 4.27 13.54 1.35
N SER A 108 3.66 13.98 0.25
CA SER A 108 2.35 14.63 0.24
C SER A 108 1.18 13.64 0.27
N VAL A 109 1.43 12.34 0.11
CA VAL A 109 0.39 11.31 0.11
C VAL A 109 0.00 11.02 1.55
N TRP A 110 -1.30 11.04 1.87
CA TRP A 110 -1.81 10.76 3.22
C TRP A 110 -1.28 9.44 3.79
N LEU A 111 -1.17 8.38 2.97
CA LEU A 111 -0.60 7.09 3.38
C LEU A 111 0.83 7.21 3.92
N MET A 112 1.60 8.20 3.46
CA MET A 112 2.98 8.40 3.92
C MET A 112 3.03 8.81 5.39
N SER A 113 1.98 9.45 5.92
CA SER A 113 1.89 9.82 7.33
C SER A 113 1.92 8.60 8.27
N SER A 114 1.30 7.50 7.86
CA SER A 114 1.27 6.25 8.64
C SER A 114 2.43 5.31 8.29
N LEU A 115 2.84 5.26 7.03
CA LEU A 115 3.85 4.32 6.55
C LEU A 115 5.29 4.75 6.82
N TRP A 116 5.55 6.05 7.02
CA TRP A 116 6.91 6.58 7.20
C TRP A 116 7.70 5.85 8.28
N PHE A 117 7.10 5.64 9.46
CA PHE A 117 7.77 4.97 10.56
C PHE A 117 8.07 3.50 10.25
N SER A 118 7.12 2.78 9.61
CA SER A 118 7.33 1.39 9.19
C SER A 118 8.44 1.28 8.14
N ILE A 119 8.52 2.21 7.19
CA ILE A 119 9.60 2.26 6.19
C ILE A 119 10.94 2.52 6.87
N PHE A 120 11.00 3.47 7.80
CA PHE A 120 12.20 3.76 8.57
C PHE A 120 12.67 2.53 9.37
N LEU A 121 11.75 1.85 10.05
CA LEU A 121 12.05 0.64 10.81
C LEU A 121 12.54 -0.49 9.90
N ALA A 122 11.89 -0.70 8.75
CA ALA A 122 12.32 -1.70 7.77
C ALA A 122 13.73 -1.40 7.23
N TRP A 123 14.04 -0.13 6.95
CA TRP A 123 15.37 0.30 6.54
C TRP A 123 16.42 0.09 7.64
N LEU A 124 16.10 0.47 8.88
CA LEU A 124 16.99 0.32 10.04
C LEU A 124 17.31 -1.15 10.28
N LEU A 125 16.29 -2.01 10.37
CA LEU A 125 16.45 -3.45 10.57
C LEU A 125 17.25 -4.08 9.44
N LYS A 126 16.94 -3.76 8.18
CA LYS A 126 17.68 -4.26 7.03
C LYS A 126 19.16 -3.85 7.09
N ARG A 127 19.43 -2.59 7.44
CA ARG A 127 20.80 -2.07 7.57
C ARG A 127 21.56 -2.77 8.71
N MET A 128 20.93 -2.99 9.86
CA MET A 128 21.53 -3.70 10.99
C MET A 128 21.82 -5.17 10.64
N ILE A 129 20.86 -5.87 10.03
CA ILE A 129 21.02 -7.27 9.63
C ILE A 129 22.16 -7.43 8.61
N LEU A 130 22.25 -6.54 7.61
CA LEU A 130 23.33 -6.59 6.63
C LEU A 130 24.69 -6.20 7.23
N ARG A 131 24.73 -5.21 8.11
CA ARG A 131 25.97 -4.71 8.71
C ARG A 131 26.57 -5.68 9.74
N TYR A 132 25.73 -6.30 10.57
CA TYR A 132 26.20 -7.16 11.66
C TYR A 132 26.10 -8.66 11.34
N GLY A 133 25.13 -9.07 10.50
CA GLY A 133 24.86 -10.47 10.20
C GLY A 133 25.35 -10.97 8.84
N GLY A 134 25.69 -10.06 7.92
CA GLY A 134 26.10 -10.40 6.56
C GLY A 134 25.03 -11.11 5.72
N PRO A 135 25.38 -11.58 4.50
CA PRO A 135 24.40 -12.11 3.54
C PRO A 135 23.71 -13.40 3.98
N LYS A 136 24.35 -14.20 4.85
CA LYS A 136 23.81 -15.48 5.34
C LYS A 136 22.67 -15.25 6.33
N ILE A 137 22.86 -14.36 7.31
CA ILE A 137 21.81 -14.02 8.28
C ILE A 137 20.66 -13.31 7.55
N TYR A 138 20.95 -12.44 6.59
CA TYR A 138 19.91 -11.82 5.76
C TYR A 138 18.98 -12.84 5.11
N LYS A 139 19.52 -13.89 4.46
CA LYS A 139 18.71 -14.96 3.86
C LYS A 139 17.88 -15.72 4.89
N ASN A 140 18.42 -15.93 6.08
CA ASN A 140 17.70 -16.60 7.17
C ASN A 140 16.62 -15.73 7.82
N SER A 141 16.72 -14.40 7.73
CA SER A 141 15.70 -13.46 8.22
C SER A 141 14.50 -13.33 7.29
N ILE A 142 14.62 -13.68 6.00
CA ILE A 142 13.51 -13.64 5.02
C ILE A 142 12.24 -14.36 5.52
N PRO A 143 12.28 -15.63 5.98
CA PRO A 143 11.08 -16.31 6.46
C PRO A 143 10.43 -15.62 7.66
N PHE A 144 11.19 -14.96 8.55
CA PHE A 144 10.63 -14.20 9.67
C PHE A 144 9.78 -13.01 9.19
N PHE A 145 10.28 -12.21 8.24
CA PHE A 145 9.52 -11.08 7.70
C PHE A 145 8.30 -11.52 6.87
N LEU A 146 8.43 -12.62 6.12
CA LEU A 146 7.26 -13.24 5.46
C LEU A 146 6.24 -13.74 6.49
N GLY A 147 6.71 -14.27 7.62
CA GLY A 147 5.88 -14.65 8.76
C GLY A 147 5.14 -13.46 9.38
N LEU A 148 5.75 -12.28 9.47
CA LEU A 148 5.05 -11.06 9.94
C LEU A 148 3.90 -10.66 9.02
N ILE A 149 4.13 -10.69 7.71
CA ILE A 149 3.09 -10.40 6.70
C ILE A 149 1.96 -11.43 6.81
N LEU A 150 2.31 -12.72 6.83
CA LEU A 150 1.35 -13.81 6.97
C LEU A 150 0.58 -13.72 8.29
N GLY A 151 1.26 -13.34 9.38
CA GLY A 151 0.67 -13.14 10.70
C GLY A 151 -0.41 -12.06 10.69
N GLN A 152 -0.19 -10.92 10.03
CA GLN A 152 -1.20 -9.88 9.90
C GLN A 152 -2.47 -10.40 9.22
N TYR A 153 -2.33 -11.11 8.10
CA TYR A 153 -3.48 -11.69 7.38
C TYR A 153 -4.16 -12.83 8.16
N THR A 154 -3.38 -13.62 8.89
CA THR A 154 -3.93 -14.71 9.72
C THR A 154 -4.73 -14.15 10.89
N CYS A 155 -4.20 -13.14 11.60
CA CYS A 155 -4.92 -12.44 12.67
C CYS A 155 -6.23 -11.82 12.15
N ALA A 156 -6.18 -11.19 10.97
CA ALA A 156 -7.38 -10.67 10.31
C ALA A 156 -8.41 -11.77 10.02
N GLY A 157 -7.98 -12.92 9.48
CA GLY A 157 -8.84 -14.07 9.24
C GLY A 157 -9.44 -14.64 10.52
N VAL A 158 -8.67 -14.73 11.61
CA VAL A 158 -9.15 -15.20 12.91
C VAL A 158 -10.24 -14.27 13.45
N TRP A 159 -10.02 -12.96 13.42
CA TRP A 159 -11.03 -11.98 13.85
C TRP A 159 -12.30 -12.06 13.00
N PHE A 160 -12.17 -12.25 11.69
CA PHE A 160 -13.31 -12.45 10.80
C PHE A 160 -14.14 -13.70 11.18
N VAL A 161 -13.48 -14.80 11.55
CA VAL A 161 -14.17 -16.02 12.02
C VAL A 161 -14.86 -15.77 13.37
N ILE A 162 -14.20 -15.07 14.30
CA ILE A 162 -14.79 -14.71 15.59
C ILE A 162 -16.06 -13.86 15.36
N ASP A 163 -15.97 -12.81 14.55
CA ASP A 163 -17.10 -11.93 14.22
C ASP A 163 -18.28 -12.70 13.60
N TYR A 164 -18.00 -13.70 12.76
CA TYR A 164 -19.02 -14.58 12.21
C TYR A 164 -19.79 -15.36 13.28
N PHE A 165 -19.08 -15.89 14.29
CA PHE A 165 -19.71 -16.64 15.39
C PHE A 165 -20.41 -15.75 16.40
N THR A 166 -19.85 -14.59 16.72
CA THR A 166 -20.41 -13.63 17.69
C THR A 166 -21.54 -12.78 17.09
N LYS A 167 -21.71 -12.81 15.76
CA LYS A 167 -22.63 -11.95 15.00
C LYS A 167 -22.39 -10.45 15.20
N MET A 168 -21.18 -10.08 15.63
CA MET A 168 -20.78 -8.68 15.74
C MET A 168 -20.53 -8.11 14.33
N THR A 169 -21.01 -6.89 14.09
CA THR A 169 -20.86 -6.19 12.82
C THR A 169 -20.22 -4.83 13.04
N GLY A 170 -19.31 -4.42 12.15
CA GLY A 170 -18.67 -3.09 12.19
C GLY A 170 -17.22 -3.08 12.69
N ASN A 171 -16.68 -4.22 13.11
CA ASN A 171 -15.27 -4.33 13.47
C ASN A 171 -14.39 -4.17 12.23
N GLN A 172 -13.48 -3.20 12.26
CA GLN A 172 -12.55 -2.98 11.15
C GLN A 172 -11.34 -3.90 11.28
N VAL A 173 -11.33 -4.94 10.45
CA VAL A 173 -10.26 -5.94 10.42
C VAL A 173 -9.01 -5.42 9.69
N PHE A 174 -9.21 -4.54 8.71
CA PHE A 174 -8.14 -3.84 8.00
C PHE A 174 -8.37 -2.34 8.09
N TRP A 175 -7.32 -1.61 8.46
CA TRP A 175 -7.33 -0.15 8.47
C TRP A 175 -6.74 0.36 7.15
N ILE A 176 -7.62 0.81 6.25
CA ILE A 176 -7.28 1.58 5.05
C ILE A 176 -8.44 2.51 4.69
#